data_AF-A0A2H4I8P7-F1
#
_entry.id   AF-A0A2H4I8P7-F1
#
_cell.length_a   1.000
_cell.length_b   1.000
_cell.length_c   1.000
_cell.angle_alpha   90.00
_cell.angle_beta   90.00
_cell.angle_gamma   90.00
#
_symmetry.space_group_name_H-M   'P 1'
#
loop_
_entity.id
_entity.type
_entity.pdbx_description
1 polymer ?
#
loop_
_entity_poly.entity_id
_entity_poly.type
_entity_poly.pdbx_seq_one_letter_code
_entity_poly.pdbx_strand_id
1 'polypeptide(L)'
;MAVMVREYADSDLNGDAPAYWYSAQSEEWGLDPWRLVEGVDPHVGGGSFDVCFASGGTRTVGPLMTFFLSAAHAAQLIDAKGEELALQRATLAVIADGLGLPAKALRIEAKVEGRPAVFYDQDGATLCACAVDSDHWRQARATAATASAIDKARTNF
;
A
#
# COMPACT_ATOMS: atom_id res chain seq x y z
N MET A 1 -3.54 -10.58 14.41
CA MET A 1 -2.44 -10.92 13.47
C MET A 1 -1.49 -9.74 13.41
N ALA A 2 -0.19 -10.00 13.29
CA ALA A 2 0.81 -8.95 13.18
C ALA A 2 0.80 -8.36 11.75
N VAL A 3 0.79 -7.04 11.64
CA VAL A 3 0.86 -6.27 10.38
C VAL A 3 1.91 -5.18 10.52
N MET A 4 2.53 -4.76 9.42
CA MET A 4 3.53 -3.68 9.47
C MET A 4 2.86 -2.32 9.68
N VAL A 5 3.52 -1.43 10.42
CA VAL A 5 3.05 -0.07 10.70
C VAL A 5 2.79 0.69 9.42
N ARG A 6 3.68 0.58 8.43
CA ARG A 6 3.47 1.22 7.13
C ARG A 6 2.20 0.74 6.44
N GLU A 7 1.93 -0.57 6.44
CA GLU A 7 0.75 -1.12 5.78
C GLU A 7 -0.53 -0.66 6.47
N TYR A 8 -0.52 -0.59 7.80
CA TYR A 8 -1.65 -0.02 8.56
C TYR A 8 -1.83 1.46 8.28
N ALA A 9 -0.76 2.25 8.31
CA ALA A 9 -0.78 3.70 8.09
C ALA A 9 -1.29 4.09 6.69
N ASP A 10 -0.93 3.31 5.67
CA ASP A 10 -1.34 3.51 4.28
C ASP A 10 -2.79 3.02 3.99
N SER A 11 -3.51 2.50 4.99
CA SER A 11 -4.84 1.89 4.84
C SER A 11 -5.96 2.71 5.46
N ASP A 12 -7.19 2.53 4.96
CA ASP A 12 -8.41 3.09 5.53
C ASP A 12 -8.72 2.57 6.95
N LEU A 13 -7.98 1.57 7.45
CA LEU A 13 -8.12 1.07 8.81
C LEU A 13 -7.39 1.94 9.84
N ASN A 14 -6.52 2.85 9.39
CA ASN A 14 -5.77 3.75 10.25
C ASN A 14 -6.70 4.67 11.04
N GLY A 15 -6.79 4.48 12.35
CA GLY A 15 -7.69 5.21 13.25
C GLY A 15 -9.14 4.74 13.26
N ASP A 16 -9.59 4.03 12.22
CA ASP A 16 -10.95 3.49 12.16
C ASP A 16 -11.07 2.08 12.76
N ALA A 17 -9.98 1.31 12.74
CA ALA A 17 -9.94 -0.05 13.28
C ALA A 17 -9.01 -0.14 14.51
N PRO A 18 -9.43 -0.83 15.59
CA PRO A 18 -8.56 -1.06 16.75
C PRO A 18 -7.28 -1.79 16.36
N ALA A 19 -6.14 -1.15 16.64
CA ALA A 19 -4.81 -1.70 16.51
C ALA A 19 -4.09 -1.68 17.86
N TYR A 20 -3.31 -2.72 18.13
CA TYR A 20 -2.62 -2.88 19.41
C TYR A 20 -1.11 -2.93 19.21
N TRP A 21 -0.42 -2.13 20.00
CA TRP A 21 1.02 -2.17 20.16
C TRP A 21 1.37 -3.08 21.34
N TYR A 22 2.40 -3.92 21.19
CA TYR A 22 2.99 -4.67 22.30
C TYR A 22 4.33 -4.07 22.78
N SER A 23 4.43 -3.79 24.07
CA SER A 23 5.61 -3.21 24.73
C SER A 23 6.28 -4.23 25.65
N ALA A 24 7.37 -4.85 25.18
CA ALA A 24 8.17 -5.78 25.99
C ALA A 24 8.67 -5.13 27.29
N GLN A 25 9.11 -3.86 27.23
CA GLN A 25 9.53 -3.10 28.41
C GLN A 25 8.42 -2.94 29.45
N SER A 26 7.17 -2.72 29.01
CA SER A 26 6.04 -2.65 29.94
C SER A 26 5.82 -4.01 30.63
N GLU A 27 5.93 -5.11 29.88
CA GLU A 27 5.82 -6.46 30.42
C GLU A 27 6.91 -6.74 31.45
N GLU A 28 8.16 -6.38 31.15
CA GLU A 28 9.31 -6.52 32.05
C GLU A 28 9.11 -5.76 33.38
N TRP A 29 8.40 -4.64 33.34
CA TRP A 29 8.05 -3.85 34.53
C TRP A 29 6.78 -4.33 35.24
N GLY A 30 6.14 -5.40 34.78
CA GLY A 30 4.88 -5.91 35.33
C GLY A 30 3.68 -4.99 35.07
N LEU A 31 3.77 -4.12 34.07
CA LEU A 31 2.69 -3.25 33.60
C LEU A 31 1.95 -3.92 32.44
N ASP A 32 0.76 -3.42 32.10
CA ASP A 32 0.06 -3.86 30.89
C ASP A 32 0.93 -3.58 29.64
N PRO A 33 1.35 -4.62 28.89
CA PRO A 33 2.19 -4.43 27.73
C PRO A 33 1.41 -4.02 26.48
N TRP A 34 0.08 -4.11 26.50
CA TRP A 34 -0.75 -3.79 25.36
C TRP A 34 -1.20 -2.34 25.41
N ARG A 35 -1.00 -1.63 24.30
CA ARG A 35 -1.45 -0.25 24.15
C ARG A 35 -2.32 -0.11 22.92
N LEU A 36 -3.50 0.46 23.10
CA LEU A 36 -4.38 0.80 22.00
C LEU A 36 -3.78 1.96 21.20
N VAL A 37 -3.62 1.73 19.90
CA VAL A 37 -3.22 2.74 18.92
C VAL A 37 -4.47 3.50 18.47
N GLU A 38 -4.41 4.81 18.56
CA GLU A 38 -5.45 5.73 18.07
C GLU A 38 -5.25 6.06 16.58
N GLY A 39 -4.00 6.09 16.11
CA GLY A 39 -3.68 6.33 14.72
C GLY A 39 -2.17 6.38 14.48
N VAL A 40 -1.80 6.43 13.20
CA VAL A 40 -0.42 6.56 12.76
C VAL A 40 -0.29 7.71 11.77
N ASP A 41 0.61 8.64 12.08
CA ASP A 41 0.96 9.75 11.21
C ASP A 41 2.30 9.45 10.51
N PRO A 42 2.32 9.27 9.17
CA PRO A 42 3.56 9.09 8.43
C PRO A 42 4.35 10.41 8.35
N HIS A 43 5.66 10.35 8.58
CA HIS A 43 6.53 11.51 8.38
C HIS A 43 6.72 11.80 6.89
N VAL A 44 7.00 13.06 6.57
CA VAL A 44 7.33 13.50 5.21
C VAL A 44 8.57 12.75 4.71
N GLY A 45 8.39 11.81 3.77
CA GLY A 45 9.44 10.93 3.24
C GLY A 45 9.26 9.44 3.56
N GLY A 46 8.30 9.06 4.43
CA GLY A 46 7.88 7.66 4.64
C GLY A 46 8.88 6.75 5.37
N GLY A 47 10.00 7.29 5.86
CA GLY A 47 11.02 6.56 6.60
C GLY A 47 10.71 6.36 8.10
N SER A 48 9.75 7.13 8.62
CA SER A 48 9.36 7.12 10.02
C SER A 48 7.88 7.46 10.19
N PHE A 49 7.31 7.02 11.32
CA PHE A 49 5.89 7.11 11.61
C PHE A 49 5.70 7.47 13.08
N ASP A 50 4.84 8.43 13.38
CA ASP A 50 4.41 8.72 14.74
C ASP A 50 3.17 7.90 15.07
N VAL A 51 3.29 7.06 16.09
CA VAL A 51 2.17 6.28 16.60
C VAL A 51 1.53 7.03 17.75
N CYS A 52 0.28 7.41 17.56
CA CYS A 52 -0.54 8.07 18.57
C CYS A 52 -1.28 7.01 19.38
N PHE A 53 -1.13 7.03 20.71
CA PHE A 53 -1.82 6.10 21.61
C PHE A 53 -3.02 6.78 22.23
N ALA A 54 -4.11 6.01 22.43
CA ALA A 54 -5.33 6.51 23.07
C ALA A 54 -5.12 7.03 24.51
N SER A 55 -3.98 6.73 25.13
CA SER A 55 -3.56 7.29 26.42
C SER A 55 -2.97 8.71 26.35
N GLY A 56 -2.90 9.31 25.15
CA GLY A 56 -2.45 10.68 24.92
C GLY A 56 -0.94 10.86 24.70
N GLY A 57 -0.21 9.76 24.42
CA GLY A 57 1.22 9.80 24.11
C GLY A 57 1.53 9.46 22.65
N THR A 58 2.71 9.83 22.17
CA THR A 58 3.19 9.48 20.83
C THR A 58 4.53 8.75 20.88
N ARG A 59 4.81 7.93 19.87
CA ARG A 59 6.13 7.28 19.68
C ARG A 59 6.49 7.19 18.21
N THR A 60 7.67 7.70 17.85
CA THR A 60 8.23 7.55 16.51
C THR A 60 8.83 6.16 16.31
N VAL A 61 8.51 5.52 15.18
CA VAL A 61 8.99 4.19 14.78
C VAL A 61 9.42 4.14 13.33
N GLY A 62 10.16 3.08 12.99
CA GLY A 62 10.45 2.72 11.60
C GLY A 62 9.31 1.92 10.95
N PRO A 63 9.30 1.81 9.60
CA PRO A 63 8.22 1.21 8.81
C PRO A 63 7.95 -0.27 9.08
N LEU A 64 8.97 -1.00 9.55
CA LEU A 64 8.94 -2.45 9.78
C LEU A 64 8.45 -2.82 11.18
N MET A 65 8.17 -1.84 12.04
CA MET A 65 7.50 -2.11 13.30
C MET A 65 6.13 -2.75 13.01
N THR A 66 5.62 -3.57 13.92
CA THR A 66 4.38 -4.31 13.73
C THR A 66 3.34 -3.96 14.78
N PHE A 67 2.08 -3.93 14.36
CA PHE A 67 0.91 -3.89 15.22
C PHE A 67 0.12 -5.18 15.14
N PHE A 68 -0.75 -5.38 16.13
CA PHE A 68 -1.70 -6.47 16.14
C PHE A 68 -3.10 -5.97 15.82
N LEU A 69 -3.67 -6.49 14.75
CA LEU A 69 -5.08 -6.32 14.38
C LEU A 69 -5.90 -7.55 14.73
N SER A 70 -7.22 -7.41 14.76
CA SER A 70 -8.13 -8.56 14.71
C SER A 70 -7.87 -9.38 13.43
N ALA A 71 -8.25 -10.66 13.43
CA ALA A 71 -8.11 -11.49 12.22
C ALA A 71 -8.93 -10.93 11.04
N ALA A 72 -10.12 -10.39 11.32
CA ALA A 72 -10.98 -9.80 10.29
C ALA A 72 -10.36 -8.54 9.65
N HIS A 73 -9.83 -7.62 10.45
CA HIS A 73 -9.20 -6.40 9.94
C HIS A 73 -7.88 -6.71 9.20
N ALA A 74 -7.11 -7.69 9.69
CA ALA A 74 -5.92 -8.15 8.97
C ALA A 74 -6.28 -8.78 7.61
N ALA A 75 -7.37 -9.54 7.52
CA ALA A 75 -7.85 -10.08 6.25
C ALA A 75 -8.29 -8.96 5.28
N GLN A 76 -9.03 -7.95 5.77
CA GLN A 76 -9.41 -6.79 4.97
C GLN A 76 -8.20 -6.05 4.37
N LEU A 77 -7.13 -5.88 5.16
CA LEU A 77 -5.88 -5.27 4.70
C LEU A 77 -5.23 -6.09 3.56
N ILE A 78 -5.20 -7.42 3.71
CA ILE A 78 -4.63 -8.34 2.71
C ILE A 78 -5.45 -8.29 1.42
N ASP A 79 -6.77 -8.31 1.52
CA ASP A 79 -7.69 -8.26 0.38
C ASP A 79 -7.54 -6.94 -0.38
N ALA A 80 -7.54 -5.80 0.33
CA ALA A 80 -7.34 -4.48 -0.27
C ALA A 80 -6.00 -4.38 -1.02
N LYS A 81 -4.91 -4.92 -0.44
CA LYS A 81 -3.60 -4.99 -1.10
C LYS A 81 -3.64 -5.88 -2.34
N GLY A 82 -4.37 -6.99 -2.29
CA GLY A 82 -4.59 -7.88 -3.44
C GLY A 82 -5.31 -7.18 -4.58
N GLU A 83 -6.38 -6.43 -4.27
CA GLU A 83 -7.13 -5.65 -5.24
C GLU A 83 -6.29 -4.53 -5.88
N GLU A 84 -5.51 -3.80 -5.09
CA GLU A 84 -4.61 -2.75 -5.60
C GLU A 84 -3.56 -3.33 -6.55
N LEU A 85 -2.94 -4.46 -6.19
CA LEU A 85 -1.96 -5.14 -7.06
C LEU A 85 -2.60 -5.64 -8.36
N ALA A 86 -3.83 -6.13 -8.30
CA ALA A 86 -4.57 -6.55 -9.49
C ALA A 86 -4.88 -5.35 -10.41
N LEU A 87 -5.33 -4.23 -9.85
CA LEU A 87 -5.58 -2.99 -10.58
C LEU A 87 -4.30 -2.42 -11.19
N GLN A 88 -3.18 -2.45 -10.46
CA GLN A 88 -1.87 -2.03 -10.95
C GLN A 88 -1.44 -2.88 -12.16
N ARG A 89 -1.59 -4.20 -12.11
CA ARG A 89 -1.29 -5.10 -13.25
C ARG A 89 -2.17 -4.81 -14.45
N ALA A 90 -3.46 -4.59 -14.24
CA ALA A 90 -4.39 -4.23 -15.31
C ALA A 90 -4.04 -2.85 -15.92
N THR A 91 -3.62 -1.90 -15.09
CA THR A 91 -3.15 -0.58 -15.54
C THR A 91 -1.92 -0.71 -16.44
N LEU A 92 -0.93 -1.52 -16.04
CA LEU A 92 0.24 -1.80 -16.87
C LEU A 92 -0.13 -2.47 -18.19
N ALA A 93 -1.13 -3.36 -18.20
CA ALA A 93 -1.60 -3.98 -19.43
C ALA A 93 -2.21 -2.96 -20.41
N VAL A 94 -2.98 -1.98 -19.92
CA VAL A 94 -3.51 -0.88 -20.74
C VAL A 94 -2.39 -0.03 -21.35
N ILE A 95 -1.38 0.33 -20.55
CA ILE A 95 -0.23 1.11 -21.05
C ILE A 95 0.56 0.29 -22.08
N ALA A 96 0.79 -0.99 -21.81
CA ALA A 96 1.54 -1.87 -22.71
C ALA A 96 0.84 -2.02 -24.08
N ASP A 97 -0.49 -2.18 -24.08
CA ASP A 97 -1.29 -2.26 -25.30
C ASP A 97 -1.15 -0.99 -26.16
N GLY A 98 -1.21 0.19 -25.54
CA GLY A 98 -0.98 1.47 -26.22
C GLY A 98 0.43 1.62 -26.82
N LEU A 99 1.41 0.87 -26.31
CA LEU A 99 2.79 0.82 -26.82
C LEU A 99 3.04 -0.35 -27.79
N GLY A 100 2.06 -1.24 -28.00
CA GLY A 100 2.26 -2.47 -28.78
C GLY A 100 3.18 -3.49 -28.10
N LEU A 101 3.27 -3.46 -26.77
CA LEU A 101 4.15 -4.31 -25.95
C LEU A 101 3.34 -5.33 -25.14
N PRO A 102 3.92 -6.48 -24.79
CA PRO A 102 3.26 -7.39 -23.86
C PRO A 102 3.28 -6.78 -22.45
N ALA A 103 2.19 -6.93 -21.69
CA ALA A 103 2.05 -6.37 -20.33
C ALA A 103 3.24 -6.70 -19.39
N LYS A 104 3.80 -7.91 -19.52
CA LYS A 104 4.96 -8.37 -18.74
C LYS A 104 6.27 -7.64 -19.06
N ALA A 105 6.34 -6.84 -20.13
CA ALA A 105 7.51 -6.04 -20.46
C ALA A 105 7.60 -4.76 -19.63
N LEU A 106 6.47 -4.30 -19.08
CA LEU A 106 6.41 -3.10 -18.26
C LEU A 106 6.64 -3.44 -16.79
N ARG A 107 7.33 -2.54 -16.09
CA ARG A 107 7.61 -2.63 -14.65
C ARG A 107 7.55 -1.27 -14.00
N ILE A 108 7.12 -1.21 -12.74
CA ILE A 108 7.16 0.02 -11.94
C ILE A 108 8.45 0.01 -11.12
N GLU A 109 9.26 1.04 -11.27
CA GLU A 109 10.49 1.22 -10.51
C GLU A 109 10.59 2.66 -10.03
N ALA A 110 11.24 2.87 -8.88
CA ALA A 110 11.62 4.19 -8.40
C ALA A 110 13.12 4.40 -8.61
N LYS A 111 13.51 4.80 -9.82
CA LYS A 111 14.91 5.17 -10.13
C LYS A 111 15.32 6.51 -9.49
N VAL A 112 14.33 7.33 -9.15
CA VAL A 112 14.47 8.53 -8.33
C VAL A 112 13.64 8.30 -7.07
N GLU A 113 14.21 8.60 -5.91
CA GLU A 113 13.56 8.42 -4.61
C GLU A 113 12.19 9.12 -4.57
N GLY A 114 11.17 8.39 -4.12
CA GLY A 114 9.80 8.88 -4.02
C GLY A 114 9.10 9.14 -5.36
N ARG A 115 9.72 8.82 -6.51
CA ARG A 115 9.17 9.10 -7.84
C ARG A 115 9.12 7.84 -8.70
N PRO A 116 8.17 6.93 -8.43
CA PRO A 116 8.00 5.74 -9.24
C PRO A 116 7.53 6.08 -10.65
N ALA A 117 8.00 5.31 -11.62
CA ALA A 117 7.62 5.41 -13.02
C ALA A 117 7.54 4.02 -13.67
N VAL A 118 6.83 3.96 -14.79
CA VAL A 118 6.67 2.75 -15.59
C VAL A 118 7.78 2.70 -16.62
N PHE A 119 8.56 1.62 -16.59
CA PHE A 119 9.69 1.38 -17.49
C PHE A 119 9.49 0.11 -18.31
N TYR A 120 10.12 0.08 -19.46
CA TYR A 120 10.25 -1.11 -20.31
C TYR A 120 11.61 -1.05 -21.03
N ASP A 121 12.08 -2.20 -21.52
CA ASP A 121 13.31 -2.26 -22.31
C ASP A 121 12.99 -2.48 -23.79
N GLN A 122 13.66 -1.73 -24.66
CA GLN A 122 13.54 -1.85 -26.11
C GLN A 122 14.89 -1.54 -26.75
N ASP A 123 15.32 -2.37 -27.70
CA ASP A 123 16.55 -2.19 -28.47
C ASP A 123 17.81 -1.95 -27.60
N GLY A 124 17.89 -2.60 -26.44
CA GLY A 124 19.00 -2.50 -25.50
C GLY A 124 18.98 -1.25 -24.60
N ALA A 125 17.94 -0.42 -24.66
CA ALA A 125 17.76 0.74 -23.81
C ALA A 125 16.53 0.58 -22.89
N THR A 126 16.64 1.08 -21.65
CA THR A 126 15.47 1.24 -20.78
C THR A 126 14.78 2.57 -21.07
N LEU A 127 13.50 2.51 -21.43
CA LEU A 127 12.65 3.66 -21.71
C LEU A 127 11.61 3.84 -20.61
N CYS A 128 11.17 5.09 -20.43
CA CYS A 128 10.10 5.46 -19.51
C CYS A 128 8.80 5.64 -20.30
N ALA A 129 7.77 4.87 -19.96
CA ALA A 129 6.44 5.04 -20.54
C ALA A 129 5.72 6.25 -19.93
N CYS A 130 5.66 6.32 -18.59
CA CYS A 130 5.09 7.44 -17.86
C CYS A 130 5.52 7.43 -16.39
N ALA A 131 5.39 8.57 -15.71
CA ALA A 131 5.45 8.61 -14.25
C ALA A 131 4.17 8.02 -13.64
N VAL A 132 4.29 7.32 -12.51
CA VAL A 132 3.12 6.96 -11.70
C VAL A 132 2.43 8.26 -11.25
N ASP A 133 1.10 8.23 -11.24
CA ASP A 133 0.22 9.38 -10.96
C ASP A 133 0.24 10.52 -11.98
N SER A 134 0.97 10.39 -13.09
CA SER A 134 0.77 11.25 -14.25
C SER A 134 -0.65 11.12 -14.83
N ASP A 135 -1.10 12.09 -15.63
CA ASP A 135 -2.42 12.01 -16.26
C ASP A 135 -2.58 10.77 -17.15
N HIS A 136 -1.51 10.37 -17.84
CA HIS A 136 -1.50 9.13 -18.62
C HIS A 136 -1.70 7.90 -17.74
N TRP A 137 -1.01 7.83 -16.60
CA TRP A 137 -1.18 6.75 -15.61
C TRP A 137 -2.61 6.72 -15.07
N ARG A 138 -3.15 7.88 -14.66
CA ARG A 138 -4.52 7.99 -14.12
C ARG A 138 -5.57 7.58 -15.14
N GLN A 139 -5.39 7.96 -16.40
CA GLN A 139 -6.28 7.55 -17.47
C GLN A 139 -6.24 6.04 -17.69
N ALA A 140 -5.05 5.45 -17.79
CA ALA A 140 -4.90 4.00 -17.95
C ALA A 140 -5.49 3.23 -16.75
N ARG A 141 -5.29 3.75 -15.53
CA ARG A 141 -5.84 3.18 -14.29
C ARG A 141 -7.36 3.24 -14.27
N ALA A 142 -7.96 4.35 -14.71
CA ALA A 142 -9.40 4.49 -14.82
C ALA A 142 -9.98 3.49 -15.85
N THR A 143 -9.35 3.35 -17.02
CA THR A 143 -9.74 2.34 -18.02
C THR A 143 -9.67 0.92 -17.46
N ALA A 144 -8.59 0.58 -16.76
CA ALA A 144 -8.43 -0.72 -16.11
C ALA A 144 -9.51 -0.97 -15.05
N ALA A 145 -9.83 0.04 -14.22
CA ALA A 145 -10.88 -0.06 -13.21
C ALA A 145 -12.26 -0.28 -13.84
N THR A 146 -12.60 0.44 -14.93
CA THR A 146 -13.85 0.23 -15.66
C THR A 146 -13.94 -1.19 -16.22
N ALA A 147 -12.88 -1.69 -16.85
CA ALA A 147 -12.85 -3.05 -17.40
C ALA A 147 -13.05 -4.11 -16.29
N SER A 148 -12.38 -3.94 -15.14
CA SER A 148 -12.54 -4.83 -14.00
C SER A 148 -13.96 -4.82 -13.43
N ALA A 149 -14.58 -3.64 -13.32
CA ALA A 149 -15.96 -3.52 -12.86
C ALA A 149 -16.96 -4.23 -13.80
N ILE A 150 -16.76 -4.12 -15.11
CA ILE A 150 -17.57 -4.83 -16.11
C ILE A 150 -17.40 -6.35 -15.98
N ASP A 151 -16.17 -6.84 -15.80
CA ASP A 151 -15.90 -8.26 -15.64
C ASP A 151 -16.53 -8.84 -14.36
N LYS A 152 -16.35 -8.15 -13.21
CA LYS A 152 -17.01 -8.52 -11.94
C LYS A 152 -18.53 -8.55 -12.07
N ALA A 153 -19.12 -7.60 -12.79
CA ALA A 153 -20.56 -7.58 -13.03
C ALA A 153 -21.02 -8.79 -13.86
N ARG A 154 -20.23 -9.23 -14.85
CA ARG A 154 -20.55 -10.38 -15.70
C ARG A 154 -20.42 -11.72 -14.98
N THR A 155 -19.47 -11.86 -14.06
CA THR A 155 -19.25 -13.12 -13.31
C THR A 155 -20.24 -13.33 -12.16
N ASN A 156 -21.01 -12.30 -11.79
CA ASN A 156 -22.01 -12.35 -10.73
C ASN A 156 -23.43 -12.68 -11.23
N PHE A 157 -23.57 -13.02 -12.53
CA PHE A 157 -24.79 -13.59 -13.14
C PHE A 157 -24.51 -15.02 -13.59
#